data_AF-A0A9W7GRM0-F1
#
_entry.id   AF-A0A9W7GRM0-F1
#
_cell.length_a   1.000
_cell.length_b   1.000
_cell.length_c   1.000
_cell.angle_alpha   90.00
_cell.angle_beta   90.00
_cell.angle_gamma   90.00
#
_symmetry.space_group_name_H-M   'P 1'
#
loop_
_entity.id
_entity.type
_entity.pdbx_description
1 polymer ?
#
loop_
_entity_poly.entity_id
_entity_poly.type
_entity_poly.pdbx_seq_one_letter_code
_entity_poly.pdbx_strand_id
1 'polypeptide(L)'
;MSGTALVSRTALLLFLFTSVNLLLHISFSNRTRSFARFTCPNLETVSGPPPGTSPTNLSHLLFGIGGSAKTWEERSALSSLWWDVNSTRGFFWLDEKPPPDEKKMTNGGDTKPGISLPYRVSSPAWTWFRYSRLRPAVRMARIILDSYNLKLPDVRWFVMGDDDTVFFTHNLVSVLASYDHREMWYIGGNSESVEQSVMHGYGTAFGGGGFAVSYPLAEKLVKVLDGCLDRYQNFYGSDERICACITEIGIPLTKEPGFHQFDIKGDAYGLLAAHPMAPLLSLHHVEALAPMFPNNTRIDSLKTLIEPYRLDPRRILQQSVCYDGKRKWSIAVAWGYTIQIYPWPVTAVELLIPLQTFKTWKTESNGPFTFNTRPMPADPCGRPVMYFLDQVEEVGWTGTRTRYKLERWGKSCNNTADYGRVMAIKNIIVTSMKMAPDYWEKAPRRQCCGIMGRGGKNSGNMVIRIRNCRQWETTGI
;
A
#
# COMPACT_ATOMS: atom_id res chain seq x y z
N MET A 1 -57.80 -7.03 53.44
CA MET A 1 -56.58 -6.85 52.62
C MET A 1 -56.03 -8.21 52.14
N SER A 2 -56.77 -8.93 51.27
CA SER A 2 -56.32 -10.26 50.78
C SER A 2 -56.56 -10.51 49.28
N GLY A 3 -57.25 -9.61 48.56
CA GLY A 3 -57.56 -9.79 47.13
C GLY A 3 -56.44 -9.34 46.18
N THR A 4 -55.77 -8.22 46.50
CA THR A 4 -54.75 -7.62 45.63
C THR A 4 -53.46 -8.42 45.58
N ALA A 5 -53.06 -9.05 46.68
CA ALA A 5 -51.89 -9.93 46.73
C ALA A 5 -52.10 -11.23 45.94
N LEU A 6 -53.34 -11.74 45.88
CA LEU A 6 -53.67 -12.96 45.13
C LEU A 6 -53.61 -12.71 43.62
N VAL A 7 -54.16 -11.58 43.16
CA VAL A 7 -54.15 -11.17 41.74
C VAL A 7 -52.74 -10.89 41.23
N SER A 8 -51.88 -10.25 42.05
CA SER A 8 -50.49 -10.01 41.68
C SER A 8 -49.68 -11.31 41.58
N ARG A 9 -49.90 -12.27 42.48
CA ARG A 9 -49.22 -13.56 42.46
C ARG A 9 -49.67 -14.45 41.29
N THR A 10 -50.95 -14.44 40.94
CA THR A 10 -51.44 -15.17 39.76
C THR A 10 -50.94 -14.57 38.46
N ALA A 11 -50.87 -13.25 38.34
CA ALA A 11 -50.30 -12.58 37.17
C ALA A 11 -48.80 -12.89 37.00
N LEU A 12 -48.03 -12.89 38.09
CA LEU A 12 -46.60 -13.22 38.04
C LEU A 12 -46.35 -14.68 37.63
N LEU A 13 -47.18 -15.61 38.13
CA LEU A 13 -47.12 -17.03 37.76
C LEU A 13 -47.50 -17.26 36.29
N LEU A 14 -48.49 -16.54 35.77
CA LEU A 14 -48.86 -16.57 34.34
C LEU A 14 -47.74 -16.02 33.46
N PHE A 15 -47.05 -14.96 33.87
CA PHE A 15 -45.91 -14.42 33.14
C PHE A 15 -44.70 -15.37 33.15
N LEU A 16 -44.41 -16.00 34.29
CA LEU A 16 -43.35 -17.01 34.40
C LEU A 16 -43.69 -18.24 33.56
N PHE A 17 -44.95 -18.69 33.58
CA PHE A 17 -45.37 -19.85 32.80
C PHE A 17 -45.30 -19.57 31.28
N THR A 18 -45.73 -18.40 30.83
CA THR A 18 -45.68 -18.03 29.40
C THR A 18 -44.25 -17.82 28.90
N SER A 19 -43.38 -17.20 29.70
CA SER A 19 -41.96 -17.00 29.34
C SER A 19 -41.18 -18.31 29.29
N VAL A 20 -41.41 -19.24 30.23
CA VAL A 20 -40.80 -20.58 30.20
C VAL A 20 -41.31 -21.40 29.02
N ASN A 21 -42.61 -21.36 28.71
CA ASN A 21 -43.15 -22.04 27.53
C ASN A 21 -42.62 -21.46 26.22
N LEU A 22 -42.42 -20.14 26.13
CA LEU A 22 -41.82 -19.50 24.96
C LEU A 22 -40.36 -19.90 24.76
N LEU A 23 -39.57 -19.94 25.85
CA LEU A 23 -38.18 -20.40 25.81
C LEU A 23 -38.08 -21.88 25.42
N LEU A 24 -38.93 -22.74 25.99
CA LEU A 24 -39.00 -24.15 25.59
C LEU A 24 -39.46 -24.31 24.14
N HIS A 25 -40.41 -23.50 23.66
CA HIS A 25 -40.85 -23.55 22.27
C HIS A 25 -39.74 -23.08 21.30
N ILE A 26 -38.90 -22.11 21.68
CA ILE A 26 -37.76 -21.68 20.85
C ILE A 26 -36.63 -22.73 20.89
N SER A 27 -36.34 -23.30 22.07
CA SER A 27 -35.27 -24.28 22.24
C SER A 27 -35.59 -25.67 21.69
N PHE A 28 -36.87 -26.06 21.63
CA PHE A 28 -37.30 -27.39 21.18
C PHE A 28 -38.15 -27.37 19.90
N SER A 29 -38.45 -26.21 19.31
CA SER A 29 -39.02 -26.15 17.96
C SER A 29 -37.95 -26.49 16.92
N ASN A 30 -37.70 -27.80 16.76
CA ASN A 30 -37.18 -28.36 15.53
C ASN A 30 -38.18 -28.13 14.40
N ARG A 31 -38.24 -26.90 13.87
CA ARG A 31 -38.72 -26.71 12.50
C ARG A 31 -37.63 -27.26 11.59
N THR A 32 -37.77 -28.52 11.23
CA THR A 32 -37.26 -29.03 9.96
C THR A 32 -37.83 -28.12 8.87
N ARG A 33 -37.03 -27.15 8.42
CA ARG A 33 -37.33 -26.43 7.20
C ARG A 33 -37.27 -27.46 6.09
N SER A 34 -38.42 -27.76 5.51
CA SER A 34 -38.52 -28.46 4.24
C SER A 34 -37.56 -27.78 3.27
N PHE A 35 -36.55 -28.51 2.82
CA PHE A 35 -35.73 -28.09 1.69
C PHE A 35 -36.66 -28.05 0.47
N ALA A 36 -37.22 -26.88 0.19
CA ALA A 36 -37.68 -26.59 -1.15
C ALA A 36 -36.46 -26.78 -2.06
N ARG A 37 -36.49 -27.82 -2.90
CA ARG A 37 -35.57 -27.93 -4.03
C ARG A 37 -35.82 -26.71 -4.90
N PHE A 38 -35.00 -25.68 -4.73
CA PHE A 38 -34.89 -24.61 -5.70
C PHE A 38 -34.28 -25.23 -6.95
N THR A 39 -35.11 -25.58 -7.92
CA THR A 39 -34.67 -25.67 -9.30
C THR A 39 -34.22 -24.26 -9.69
N CYS A 40 -32.90 -24.05 -9.77
CA CYS A 40 -32.35 -22.85 -10.39
C CYS A 40 -32.98 -22.71 -11.79
N PRO A 41 -33.51 -21.54 -12.16
CA PRO A 41 -33.69 -21.23 -13.56
C PRO A 41 -32.31 -21.38 -14.23
N ASN A 42 -32.25 -22.07 -15.37
CA ASN A 42 -31.05 -22.07 -16.20
C ASN A 42 -30.68 -20.61 -16.47
N LEU A 43 -29.62 -20.14 -15.82
CA LEU A 43 -28.99 -18.89 -16.21
C LEU A 43 -28.34 -19.19 -17.55
N GLU A 44 -28.84 -18.56 -18.62
CA GLU A 44 -28.06 -18.43 -19.83
C GLU A 44 -26.74 -17.74 -19.44
N THR A 45 -25.68 -18.54 -19.40
CA THR A 45 -24.31 -18.05 -19.37
C THR A 45 -24.13 -17.17 -20.60
N VAL A 46 -24.17 -15.85 -20.41
CA VAL A 46 -23.62 -14.91 -21.39
C VAL A 46 -22.11 -15.18 -21.41
N SER A 47 -21.71 -16.11 -22.28
CA SER A 47 -20.32 -16.46 -22.51
C SER A 47 -19.65 -15.28 -23.21
N GLY A 48 -19.01 -14.42 -22.43
CA GLY A 48 -17.90 -13.62 -22.94
C GLY A 48 -16.82 -14.56 -23.50
N PRO A 49 -15.94 -14.06 -24.40
CA PRO A 49 -14.84 -14.86 -24.91
C PRO A 49 -14.04 -15.46 -23.74
N PRO A 50 -13.55 -16.71 -23.87
CA PRO A 50 -12.80 -17.35 -22.81
C PRO A 50 -11.62 -16.44 -22.41
N PRO A 51 -11.39 -16.20 -21.11
CA PRO A 51 -10.31 -15.34 -20.68
C PRO A 51 -9.00 -15.86 -21.25
N GLY A 52 -8.28 -14.99 -21.96
CA GLY A 52 -7.01 -15.35 -22.60
C GLY A 52 -6.04 -15.94 -21.59
N THR A 53 -5.35 -17.02 -21.96
CA THR A 53 -4.33 -17.68 -21.13
C THR A 53 -3.03 -16.89 -21.00
N SER A 54 -2.95 -15.71 -21.63
CA SER A 54 -1.77 -14.84 -21.56
C SER A 54 -1.54 -14.34 -20.13
N PRO A 55 -0.27 -14.14 -19.72
CA PRO A 55 0.04 -13.55 -18.42
C PRO A 55 -0.64 -12.19 -18.21
N THR A 56 -1.04 -11.89 -16.97
CA THR A 56 -1.57 -10.57 -16.61
C THR A 56 -0.50 -9.50 -16.88
N ASN A 57 -0.94 -8.37 -17.43
CA ASN A 57 -0.07 -7.25 -17.80
C ASN A 57 -0.85 -5.94 -17.54
N LEU A 58 -0.22 -4.78 -17.73
CA LEU A 58 -0.84 -3.50 -17.39
C LEU A 58 -2.15 -3.23 -18.14
N SER A 59 -2.31 -3.70 -19.38
CA SER A 59 -3.54 -3.53 -20.15
C SER A 59 -4.71 -4.34 -19.59
N HIS A 60 -4.47 -5.24 -18.63
CA HIS A 60 -5.52 -6.02 -17.97
C HIS A 60 -6.03 -5.37 -16.67
N LEU A 61 -5.36 -4.34 -16.16
CA LEU A 61 -5.76 -3.58 -14.97
C LEU A 61 -6.60 -2.38 -15.37
N LEU A 62 -7.71 -2.13 -14.68
CA LEU A 62 -8.54 -0.93 -14.84
C LEU A 62 -8.48 -0.10 -13.56
N PHE A 63 -7.88 1.08 -13.62
CA PHE A 63 -7.76 1.96 -12.47
C PHE A 63 -9.03 2.80 -12.28
N GLY A 64 -9.67 2.68 -11.12
CA GLY A 64 -10.76 3.51 -10.65
C GLY A 64 -10.28 4.39 -9.50
N ILE A 65 -9.73 5.56 -9.83
CA ILE A 65 -9.13 6.46 -8.84
C ILE A 65 -10.18 7.46 -8.38
N GLY A 66 -10.43 7.57 -7.09
CA GLY A 66 -11.37 8.55 -6.56
C GLY A 66 -10.70 9.87 -6.23
N GLY A 67 -11.31 10.98 -6.66
CA GLY A 67 -10.81 12.31 -6.37
C GLY A 67 -11.93 13.35 -6.28
N SER A 68 -11.54 14.62 -6.14
CA SER A 68 -12.46 15.76 -6.18
C SER A 68 -11.97 16.81 -7.16
N ALA A 69 -12.90 17.48 -7.84
CA ALA A 69 -12.62 18.64 -8.69
C ALA A 69 -11.87 19.74 -7.93
N LYS A 70 -12.13 19.88 -6.62
CA LYS A 70 -11.50 20.89 -5.76
C LYS A 70 -10.00 20.68 -5.59
N THR A 71 -9.55 19.44 -5.49
CA THR A 71 -8.13 19.07 -5.26
C THR A 71 -7.42 18.65 -6.54
N TRP A 72 -8.13 18.63 -7.68
CA TRP A 72 -7.66 18.07 -8.94
C TRP A 72 -6.36 18.71 -9.45
N GLU A 73 -6.22 20.04 -9.39
CA GLU A 73 -5.00 20.71 -9.89
C GLU A 73 -3.74 20.21 -9.16
N GLU A 74 -3.78 20.10 -7.83
CA GLU A 74 -2.65 19.64 -7.02
C GLU A 74 -2.44 18.12 -7.15
N ARG A 75 -3.52 17.34 -7.04
CA ARG A 75 -3.47 15.86 -7.02
C ARG A 75 -3.16 15.26 -8.39
N SER A 76 -3.52 15.94 -9.48
CA SER A 76 -3.14 15.53 -10.83
C SER A 76 -1.63 15.60 -11.06
N ALA A 77 -0.91 16.53 -10.43
CA ALA A 77 0.55 16.61 -10.52
C ALA A 77 1.22 15.39 -9.88
N LEU A 78 0.70 14.94 -8.73
CA LEU A 78 1.15 13.73 -8.03
C LEU A 78 0.85 12.47 -8.87
N SER A 79 -0.39 12.35 -9.34
CA SER A 79 -0.85 11.24 -10.16
C SER A 79 -0.07 11.09 -11.48
N SER A 80 0.36 12.21 -12.07
CA SER A 80 1.16 12.24 -13.30
C SER A 80 2.55 11.61 -13.14
N LEU A 81 3.04 11.37 -11.91
CA LEU A 81 4.34 10.75 -11.70
C LEU A 81 4.36 9.25 -12.01
N TRP A 82 3.22 8.58 -11.83
CA TRP A 82 3.08 7.14 -12.01
C TRP A 82 2.15 6.75 -13.16
N TRP A 83 1.24 7.64 -13.56
CA TRP A 83 0.32 7.38 -14.67
C TRP A 83 1.04 7.46 -16.02
N ASP A 84 1.01 6.39 -16.80
CA ASP A 84 1.45 6.38 -18.19
C ASP A 84 0.24 6.45 -19.13
N VAL A 85 0.13 7.56 -19.87
CA VAL A 85 -0.98 7.83 -20.80
C VAL A 85 -1.08 6.81 -21.95
N ASN A 86 0.01 6.12 -22.27
CA ASN A 86 0.02 5.18 -23.39
C ASN A 86 -0.32 3.74 -22.97
N SER A 87 -0.11 3.40 -21.70
CA SER A 87 -0.18 2.01 -21.24
C SER A 87 -1.15 1.78 -20.07
N THR A 88 -1.37 2.79 -19.23
CA THR A 88 -2.35 2.74 -18.15
C THR A 88 -3.75 3.02 -18.68
N ARG A 89 -4.75 2.26 -18.22
CA ARG A 89 -6.17 2.52 -18.52
C ARG A 89 -6.97 2.71 -17.24
N GLY A 90 -7.97 3.58 -17.31
CA GLY A 90 -8.79 3.92 -16.16
C GLY A 90 -9.17 5.38 -16.15
N PHE A 91 -9.79 5.79 -15.05
CA PHE A 91 -10.28 7.15 -14.89
C PHE A 91 -10.12 7.62 -13.45
N PHE A 92 -9.84 8.92 -13.34
CA PHE A 92 -10.02 9.67 -12.11
C PHE A 92 -11.48 10.10 -12.00
N TRP A 93 -12.20 9.55 -11.04
CA TRP A 93 -13.62 9.75 -10.81
C TRP A 93 -13.84 10.90 -9.83
N LEU A 94 -14.24 12.04 -10.40
CA LEU A 94 -14.47 13.28 -9.69
C LEU A 94 -15.93 13.41 -9.26
N ASP A 95 -16.18 14.27 -8.28
CA ASP A 95 -17.51 14.69 -7.83
C ASP A 95 -18.21 15.62 -8.84
N GLU A 96 -17.45 16.46 -9.54
CA GLU A 96 -17.94 17.36 -10.58
C GLU A 96 -16.86 17.63 -11.65
N LYS A 97 -17.16 18.48 -12.63
CA LYS A 97 -16.17 18.88 -13.64
C LYS A 97 -15.13 19.82 -12.98
N PRO A 98 -13.83 19.58 -13.17
CA PRO A 98 -12.82 20.52 -12.69
C PRO A 98 -12.95 21.85 -13.43
N PRO A 99 -12.59 22.98 -12.79
CA PRO A 99 -12.56 24.28 -13.47
C PRO A 99 -11.69 24.22 -14.74
N PRO A 100 -12.00 24.99 -15.78
CA PRO A 100 -11.12 25.12 -16.95
C PRO A 100 -9.72 25.58 -16.53
N ASP A 101 -8.67 24.98 -17.09
CA ASP A 101 -7.27 25.38 -16.87
C ASP A 101 -7.03 26.80 -17.46
N GLU A 102 -7.38 27.87 -16.73
CA GLU A 102 -7.14 29.26 -17.17
C GLU A 102 -5.65 29.55 -17.45
N LYS A 103 -4.75 28.82 -16.78
CA LYS A 103 -3.28 28.93 -16.95
C LYS A 103 -2.75 28.36 -18.28
N LYS A 104 -3.49 27.47 -18.96
CA LYS A 104 -3.11 26.99 -20.31
C LYS A 104 -3.52 27.94 -21.43
N MET A 105 -4.42 28.88 -21.14
CA MET A 105 -4.98 29.81 -22.13
C MET A 105 -4.24 31.15 -22.22
N THR A 106 -3.40 31.48 -21.22
CA THR A 106 -2.77 32.80 -21.08
C THR A 106 -1.27 32.84 -21.41
N ASN A 107 -0.58 31.70 -21.45
CA ASN A 107 0.85 31.64 -21.76
C ASN A 107 1.10 30.98 -23.11
N GLY A 108 1.08 31.78 -24.19
CA GLY A 108 1.58 31.41 -25.52
C GLY A 108 3.10 31.27 -25.59
N GLY A 109 3.71 30.61 -24.61
CA GLY A 109 5.16 30.36 -24.53
C GLY A 109 5.43 28.96 -24.01
N ASP A 110 6.12 28.16 -24.83
CA ASP A 110 6.84 26.88 -24.60
C ASP A 110 6.77 26.23 -23.20
N THR A 111 5.57 25.98 -22.69
CA THR A 111 5.35 25.07 -21.57
C THR A 111 4.91 23.74 -22.17
N LYS A 112 5.72 22.70 -21.98
CA LYS A 112 5.39 21.32 -22.42
C LYS A 112 3.93 21.02 -22.06
N PRO A 113 3.11 20.49 -22.97
CA PRO A 113 1.71 20.20 -22.68
C PRO A 113 1.65 19.27 -21.46
N GLY A 114 1.06 19.76 -20.37
CA GLY A 114 0.89 18.97 -19.16
C GLY A 114 0.15 17.68 -19.47
N ILE A 115 0.53 16.59 -18.79
CA ILE A 115 -0.11 15.28 -18.94
C ILE A 115 -1.61 15.45 -18.69
N SER A 116 -2.43 15.19 -19.72
CA SER A 116 -3.89 15.23 -19.59
C SER A 116 -4.37 13.91 -19.01
N LEU A 117 -4.52 13.83 -17.69
CA LEU A 117 -5.04 12.63 -17.03
C LEU A 117 -6.52 12.39 -17.39
N PRO A 118 -6.92 11.14 -17.68
CA PRO A 118 -8.30 10.83 -18.03
C PRO A 118 -9.20 10.91 -16.79
N TYR A 119 -10.13 11.85 -16.76
CA TYR A 119 -11.11 11.96 -15.68
C TYR A 119 -12.54 11.71 -16.17
N ARG A 120 -13.42 11.33 -15.23
CA ARG A 120 -14.88 11.25 -15.42
C ARG A 120 -15.58 11.81 -14.19
N VAL A 121 -16.81 12.29 -14.37
CA VAL A 121 -17.68 12.64 -13.24
C VAL A 121 -18.42 11.39 -12.80
N SER A 122 -18.45 11.14 -11.49
CA SER A 122 -19.13 9.99 -10.89
C SER A 122 -20.63 10.02 -11.19
N SER A 123 -21.26 8.85 -11.33
CA SER A 123 -22.70 8.77 -11.62
C SER A 123 -23.53 9.46 -10.52
N PRO A 124 -24.53 10.30 -10.83
CA PRO A 124 -25.30 11.01 -9.81
C PRO A 124 -26.15 10.09 -8.92
N ALA A 125 -26.26 8.79 -9.24
CA ALA A 125 -27.03 7.82 -8.49
C ALA A 125 -26.56 7.64 -7.02
N TRP A 126 -25.31 7.97 -6.69
CA TRP A 126 -24.85 7.99 -5.28
C TRP A 126 -25.63 8.99 -4.41
N THR A 127 -26.27 9.98 -5.03
CA THR A 127 -27.07 10.98 -4.32
C THR A 127 -28.36 10.42 -3.72
N TRP A 128 -28.83 9.24 -4.16
CA TRP A 128 -30.03 8.58 -3.64
C TRP A 128 -29.87 8.07 -2.19
N PHE A 129 -28.64 7.85 -1.74
CA PHE A 129 -28.29 7.41 -0.39
C PHE A 129 -28.36 8.55 0.63
N ARG A 130 -29.56 9.14 0.79
CA ARG A 130 -29.79 10.35 1.59
C ARG A 130 -29.54 10.16 3.09
N TYR A 131 -29.70 8.94 3.58
CA TYR A 131 -29.56 8.58 5.00
C TYR A 131 -28.14 8.08 5.36
N SER A 132 -27.25 7.99 4.37
CA SER A 132 -25.86 7.60 4.62
C SER A 132 -25.11 8.66 5.42
N ARG A 133 -24.40 8.21 6.46
CA ARG A 133 -23.64 9.07 7.37
C ARG A 133 -22.61 9.94 6.65
N LEU A 134 -22.00 9.42 5.58
CA LEU A 134 -21.01 10.14 4.78
C LEU A 134 -21.25 9.89 3.28
N ARG A 135 -22.03 10.79 2.66
CA ARG A 135 -22.42 10.65 1.25
C ARG A 135 -21.24 10.65 0.26
N PRO A 136 -20.17 11.46 0.42
CA PRO A 136 -19.00 11.36 -0.46
C PRO A 136 -18.35 9.97 -0.43
N ALA A 137 -18.37 9.26 0.70
CA ALA A 137 -17.84 7.91 0.78
C ALA A 137 -18.71 6.89 0.04
N VAL A 138 -20.03 7.12 -0.08
CA VAL A 138 -20.90 6.31 -0.95
C VAL A 138 -20.49 6.49 -2.42
N ARG A 139 -20.23 7.72 -2.85
CA ARG A 139 -19.72 8.01 -4.20
C ARG A 139 -18.43 7.22 -4.48
N MET A 140 -17.47 7.32 -3.56
CA MET A 140 -16.18 6.64 -3.67
C MET A 140 -16.34 5.11 -3.72
N ALA A 141 -17.20 4.53 -2.87
CA ALA A 141 -17.49 3.10 -2.92
C ALA A 141 -18.13 2.67 -4.26
N ARG A 142 -18.94 3.54 -4.86
CA ARG A 142 -19.57 3.27 -6.16
C ARG A 142 -18.65 3.38 -7.36
N ILE A 143 -17.40 3.84 -7.19
CA ILE A 143 -16.45 3.93 -8.32
C ILE A 143 -16.21 2.55 -8.97
N ILE A 144 -16.24 1.46 -8.21
CA ILE A 144 -16.08 0.11 -8.79
C ILE A 144 -17.27 -0.25 -9.70
N LEU A 145 -18.48 0.14 -9.31
CA LEU A 145 -19.70 -0.02 -10.11
C LEU A 145 -19.64 0.87 -11.37
N ASP A 146 -19.26 2.13 -11.21
CA ASP A 146 -19.12 3.06 -12.34
C ASP A 146 -18.03 2.57 -13.33
N SER A 147 -16.92 2.04 -12.81
CA SER A 147 -15.83 1.46 -13.62
C SER A 147 -16.24 0.17 -14.31
N TYR A 148 -16.99 -0.71 -13.64
CA TYR A 148 -17.54 -1.93 -14.23
C TYR A 148 -18.53 -1.63 -15.36
N ASN A 149 -19.36 -0.61 -15.19
CA ASN A 149 -20.36 -0.19 -16.18
C ASN A 149 -19.75 0.42 -17.46
N LEU A 150 -18.45 0.71 -17.48
CA LEU A 150 -17.74 1.07 -18.71
C LEU A 150 -17.68 -0.10 -19.71
N LYS A 151 -17.83 -1.35 -19.24
CA LYS A 151 -17.81 -2.57 -20.06
C LYS A 151 -16.59 -2.64 -21.00
N LEU A 152 -15.43 -2.21 -20.50
CA LEU A 152 -14.19 -2.27 -21.26
C LEU A 152 -13.77 -3.74 -21.46
N PRO A 153 -13.27 -4.12 -22.65
CA PRO A 153 -12.84 -5.47 -22.92
C PRO A 153 -11.58 -5.84 -22.12
N ASP A 154 -11.39 -7.15 -21.91
CA ASP A 154 -10.18 -7.73 -21.33
C ASP A 154 -9.78 -7.14 -19.96
N VAL A 155 -10.76 -6.77 -19.14
CA VAL A 155 -10.53 -6.42 -17.73
C VAL A 155 -10.41 -7.67 -16.89
N ARG A 156 -9.28 -7.80 -16.18
CA ARG A 156 -9.04 -8.87 -15.21
C ARG A 156 -9.09 -8.36 -13.78
N TRP A 157 -8.63 -7.13 -13.58
CA TRP A 157 -8.50 -6.51 -12.26
C TRP A 157 -9.03 -5.09 -12.27
N PHE A 158 -9.87 -4.76 -11.31
CA PHE A 158 -10.26 -3.39 -10.96
C PHE A 158 -9.34 -2.92 -9.84
N VAL A 159 -8.51 -1.93 -10.10
CA VAL A 159 -7.59 -1.36 -9.12
C VAL A 159 -8.17 -0.05 -8.62
N MET A 160 -8.45 0.02 -7.34
CA MET A 160 -9.07 1.16 -6.67
C MET A 160 -8.02 1.91 -5.86
N GLY A 161 -8.15 3.23 -5.76
CA GLY A 161 -7.26 4.09 -4.97
C GLY A 161 -7.77 5.53 -4.92
N ASP A 162 -7.07 6.38 -4.17
CA ASP A 162 -7.37 7.81 -4.06
C ASP A 162 -6.42 8.66 -4.93
N ASP A 163 -6.77 9.92 -5.20
CA ASP A 163 -6.00 10.82 -6.07
C ASP A 163 -4.63 11.26 -5.51
N ASP A 164 -4.34 10.97 -4.23
CA ASP A 164 -3.01 11.02 -3.59
C ASP A 164 -2.33 9.66 -3.42
N THR A 165 -2.84 8.63 -4.08
CA THR A 165 -2.18 7.33 -4.13
C THR A 165 -1.18 7.31 -5.28
N VAL A 166 0.05 6.88 -4.98
CA VAL A 166 1.11 6.68 -5.97
C VAL A 166 1.31 5.19 -6.19
N PHE A 167 0.97 4.68 -7.36
CA PHE A 167 1.10 3.26 -7.68
C PHE A 167 2.44 2.91 -8.35
N PHE A 168 2.99 1.77 -7.98
CA PHE A 168 4.16 1.16 -8.60
C PHE A 168 3.71 0.08 -9.58
N THR A 169 3.21 0.52 -10.73
CA THR A 169 2.47 -0.30 -11.71
C THR A 169 3.16 -1.59 -12.19
N HIS A 170 4.48 -1.58 -12.42
CA HIS A 170 5.22 -2.79 -12.81
C HIS A 170 5.24 -3.84 -11.69
N ASN A 171 5.37 -3.39 -10.44
CA ASN A 171 5.32 -4.26 -9.27
C ASN A 171 3.89 -4.77 -9.04
N LEU A 172 2.89 -3.88 -9.18
CA LEU A 172 1.48 -4.24 -9.09
C LEU A 172 1.09 -5.31 -10.11
N VAL A 173 1.51 -5.16 -11.37
CA VAL A 173 1.30 -6.19 -12.40
C VAL A 173 1.98 -7.50 -12.02
N SER A 174 3.21 -7.46 -11.52
CA SER A 174 3.94 -8.68 -11.13
C SER A 174 3.22 -9.44 -10.01
N VAL A 175 2.66 -8.73 -9.03
CA VAL A 175 1.86 -9.33 -7.96
C VAL A 175 0.54 -9.86 -8.50
N LEU A 176 -0.25 -9.07 -9.23
CA LEU A 176 -1.56 -9.52 -9.74
C LEU A 176 -1.46 -10.62 -10.81
N ALA A 177 -0.29 -10.83 -11.42
CA ALA A 177 -0.03 -11.93 -12.33
C ALA A 177 0.16 -13.28 -11.62
N SER A 178 0.48 -13.31 -10.32
CA SER A 178 0.62 -14.56 -9.56
C SER A 178 -0.72 -15.15 -9.11
N TYR A 179 -1.78 -14.34 -9.13
CA TYR A 179 -3.14 -14.76 -8.77
C TYR A 179 -3.95 -15.16 -10.01
N ASP A 180 -4.69 -16.27 -9.91
CA ASP A 180 -5.65 -16.64 -10.95
C ASP A 180 -6.81 -15.63 -10.99
N HIS A 181 -6.76 -14.73 -11.96
CA HIS A 181 -7.74 -13.67 -12.16
C HIS A 181 -9.18 -14.16 -12.46
N ARG A 182 -9.36 -15.46 -12.71
CA ARG A 182 -10.66 -16.10 -12.93
C ARG A 182 -11.35 -16.50 -11.63
N GLU A 183 -10.64 -16.41 -10.52
CA GLU A 183 -11.16 -16.63 -9.18
C GLU A 183 -11.56 -15.29 -8.53
N MET A 184 -12.36 -15.34 -7.46
CA MET A 184 -12.77 -14.15 -6.71
C MET A 184 -11.69 -13.72 -5.72
N TRP A 185 -11.01 -12.61 -6.00
CA TRP A 185 -9.92 -12.08 -5.20
C TRP A 185 -10.20 -10.64 -4.77
N TYR A 186 -9.98 -10.38 -3.48
CA TYR A 186 -9.89 -9.05 -2.88
C TYR A 186 -8.50 -8.89 -2.27
N ILE A 187 -7.66 -8.05 -2.88
CA ILE A 187 -6.23 -7.96 -2.58
C ILE A 187 -5.88 -6.53 -2.18
N GLY A 188 -5.16 -6.34 -1.06
CA GLY A 188 -4.74 -5.01 -0.62
C GLY A 188 -3.96 -5.02 0.69
N GLY A 189 -3.84 -3.86 1.33
CA GLY A 189 -3.11 -3.68 2.59
C GLY A 189 -3.98 -3.11 3.71
N ASN A 190 -3.59 -3.38 4.95
CA ASN A 190 -4.14 -2.64 6.10
C ASN A 190 -3.32 -1.38 6.37
N SER A 191 -3.84 -0.53 7.24
CA SER A 191 -3.10 0.57 7.84
C SER A 191 -1.89 0.10 8.66
N GLU A 192 -0.78 0.83 8.58
CA GLU A 192 0.39 0.67 9.43
C GLU A 192 0.08 0.94 10.90
N SER A 193 -0.88 1.83 11.17
CA SER A 193 -1.34 2.18 12.52
C SER A 193 -2.38 1.18 13.03
N VAL A 194 -2.13 0.58 14.20
CA VAL A 194 -3.09 -0.37 14.82
C VAL A 194 -4.42 0.29 15.14
N GLU A 195 -4.42 1.54 15.58
CA GLU A 195 -5.64 2.28 15.91
C GLU A 195 -6.61 2.43 14.72
N GLN A 196 -6.08 2.51 13.50
CA GLN A 196 -6.87 2.54 12.27
C GLN A 196 -7.42 1.16 11.95
N SER A 197 -6.57 0.13 12.01
CA SER A 197 -6.98 -1.26 11.76
C SER A 197 -8.00 -1.78 12.79
N VAL A 198 -7.91 -1.35 14.05
CA VAL A 198 -8.91 -1.68 15.10
C VAL A 198 -10.25 -0.99 14.82
N MET A 199 -10.22 0.25 14.32
CA MET A 199 -11.45 1.02 14.06
C MET A 199 -12.16 0.57 12.78
N HIS A 200 -11.41 0.32 11.71
CA HIS A 200 -11.94 0.05 10.37
C HIS A 200 -11.87 -1.43 9.95
N GLY A 201 -11.28 -2.27 10.80
CA GLY A 201 -11.23 -3.72 10.63
C GLY A 201 -9.97 -4.22 9.92
N TYR A 202 -9.38 -5.30 10.45
CA TYR A 202 -8.22 -5.98 9.87
C TYR A 202 -8.53 -6.75 8.57
N GLY A 203 -9.80 -6.91 8.24
CA GLY A 203 -10.27 -7.47 6.97
C GLY A 203 -10.43 -6.43 5.85
N THR A 204 -10.22 -5.15 6.15
CA THR A 204 -10.39 -4.07 5.17
C THR A 204 -9.09 -3.78 4.45
N ALA A 205 -9.09 -3.85 3.11
CA ALA A 205 -8.07 -3.17 2.33
C ALA A 205 -8.38 -1.68 2.36
N PHE A 206 -7.45 -0.89 2.89
CA PHE A 206 -7.67 0.54 3.05
C PHE A 206 -7.62 1.24 1.70
N GLY A 207 -8.60 2.09 1.43
CA GLY A 207 -8.85 2.65 0.10
C GLY A 207 -7.69 3.49 -0.43
N GLY A 208 -7.10 4.32 0.43
CA GLY A 208 -5.97 5.18 0.08
C GLY A 208 -4.68 4.40 -0.20
N GLY A 209 -4.44 3.30 0.49
CA GLY A 209 -3.35 2.36 0.17
C GLY A 209 -3.59 1.67 -1.16
N GLY A 210 -4.81 1.70 -1.69
CA GLY A 210 -5.22 1.03 -2.90
C GLY A 210 -5.47 -0.46 -2.70
N PHE A 211 -6.32 -1.00 -3.56
CA PHE A 211 -6.67 -2.43 -3.55
C PHE A 211 -7.08 -2.90 -4.94
N ALA A 212 -7.03 -4.21 -5.17
CA ALA A 212 -7.44 -4.85 -6.41
C ALA A 212 -8.59 -5.83 -6.17
N VAL A 213 -9.57 -5.80 -7.07
CA VAL A 213 -10.70 -6.73 -7.12
C VAL A 213 -10.66 -7.46 -8.46
N SER A 214 -10.67 -8.80 -8.44
CA SER A 214 -10.72 -9.57 -9.70
C SER A 214 -12.06 -9.39 -10.40
N TYR A 215 -12.08 -9.59 -11.72
CA TYR A 215 -13.29 -9.39 -12.52
C TYR A 215 -14.51 -10.20 -12.03
N PRO A 216 -14.41 -11.50 -11.70
CA PRO A 216 -15.55 -12.27 -11.19
C PRO A 216 -16.09 -11.73 -9.86
N LEU A 217 -15.21 -11.24 -8.98
CA LEU A 217 -15.64 -10.62 -7.73
C LEU A 217 -16.33 -9.28 -7.98
N ALA A 218 -15.78 -8.44 -8.88
CA ALA A 218 -16.39 -7.19 -9.25
C ALA A 218 -17.80 -7.41 -9.83
N GLU A 219 -17.97 -8.37 -10.74
CA GLU A 219 -19.28 -8.73 -11.30
C GLU A 219 -20.30 -9.08 -10.22
N LYS A 220 -19.91 -9.88 -9.23
CA LYS A 220 -20.81 -10.26 -8.14
C LYS A 220 -21.10 -9.09 -7.21
N LEU A 221 -20.08 -8.29 -6.89
CA LEU A 221 -20.17 -7.12 -6.03
C LEU A 221 -21.13 -6.08 -6.59
N VAL A 222 -21.00 -5.69 -7.86
CA VAL A 222 -21.81 -4.62 -8.45
C VAL A 222 -23.31 -4.96 -8.50
N LYS A 223 -23.68 -6.24 -8.54
CA LYS A 223 -25.09 -6.71 -8.51
C LYS A 223 -25.74 -6.51 -7.13
N VAL A 224 -24.95 -6.50 -6.05
CA VAL A 224 -25.45 -6.37 -4.67
C VAL A 224 -25.09 -5.04 -4.01
N LEU A 225 -24.21 -4.26 -4.64
CA LEU A 225 -23.54 -3.10 -4.03
C LEU A 225 -24.54 -2.09 -3.48
N ASP A 226 -25.50 -1.61 -4.28
CA ASP A 226 -26.41 -0.55 -3.83
C ASP A 226 -27.24 -0.98 -2.60
N GLY A 227 -27.79 -2.19 -2.59
CA GLY A 227 -28.51 -2.70 -1.42
C GLY A 227 -27.61 -2.93 -0.21
N CYS A 228 -26.34 -3.28 -0.43
CA CYS A 228 -25.35 -3.39 0.63
C CYS A 228 -24.98 -2.01 1.22
N LEU A 229 -24.79 -0.99 0.38
CA LEU A 229 -24.49 0.37 0.80
C LEU A 229 -25.62 0.97 1.67
N ASP A 230 -26.88 0.60 1.39
CA ASP A 230 -28.02 0.96 2.24
C ASP A 230 -27.96 0.27 3.62
N ARG A 231 -27.59 -1.02 3.68
CA ARG A 231 -27.42 -1.76 4.95
C ARG A 231 -26.31 -1.17 5.81
N TYR A 232 -25.19 -0.81 5.19
CA TYR A 232 -24.02 -0.24 5.86
C TYR A 232 -23.95 1.29 5.76
N GLN A 233 -25.11 1.96 5.69
CA GLN A 233 -25.20 3.42 5.59
C GLN A 233 -24.48 4.19 6.72
N ASN A 234 -24.32 3.56 7.89
CA ASN A 234 -23.68 4.15 9.07
C ASN A 234 -22.14 4.09 9.06
N PHE A 235 -21.54 3.31 8.15
CA PHE A 235 -20.08 3.13 8.10
C PHE A 235 -19.37 4.44 7.72
N TYR A 236 -18.10 4.57 8.10
CA TYR A 236 -17.34 5.80 7.84
C TYR A 236 -16.89 5.90 6.39
N GLY A 237 -15.96 5.01 6.02
CA GLY A 237 -15.20 5.07 4.78
C GLY A 237 -15.89 4.33 3.62
N SER A 238 -15.40 4.60 2.42
CA SER A 238 -15.80 3.86 1.21
C SER A 238 -15.26 2.43 1.24
N ASP A 239 -14.01 2.28 1.67
CA ASP A 239 -13.30 1.03 1.88
C ASP A 239 -13.97 0.13 2.91
N GLU A 240 -14.39 0.68 4.06
CA GLU A 240 -15.14 -0.05 5.09
C GLU A 240 -16.45 -0.62 4.52
N ARG A 241 -17.16 0.17 3.69
CA ARG A 241 -18.39 -0.27 3.02
C ARG A 241 -18.11 -1.36 1.99
N ILE A 242 -17.08 -1.20 1.15
CA ILE A 242 -16.72 -2.21 0.15
C ILE A 242 -16.30 -3.51 0.82
N CYS A 243 -15.49 -3.44 1.88
CA CYS A 243 -15.12 -4.59 2.70
C CYS A 243 -16.36 -5.30 3.25
N ALA A 244 -17.34 -4.57 3.78
CA ALA A 244 -18.58 -5.16 4.28
C ALA A 244 -19.35 -5.90 3.16
N CYS A 245 -19.49 -5.29 1.98
CA CYS A 245 -20.17 -5.91 0.85
C CYS A 245 -19.45 -7.17 0.33
N ILE A 246 -18.12 -7.13 0.26
CA ILE A 246 -17.30 -8.29 -0.12
C ILE A 246 -17.38 -9.39 0.96
N THR A 247 -17.48 -9.01 2.23
CA THR A 247 -17.68 -9.93 3.35
C THR A 247 -19.05 -10.63 3.27
N GLU A 248 -20.12 -9.93 2.89
CA GLU A 248 -21.42 -10.58 2.63
C GLU A 248 -21.36 -11.60 1.48
N ILE A 249 -20.48 -11.39 0.50
CA ILE A 249 -20.21 -12.36 -0.57
C ILE A 249 -19.40 -13.57 -0.05
N GLY A 250 -18.69 -13.40 1.05
CA GLY A 250 -17.89 -14.45 1.70
C GLY A 250 -16.42 -14.50 1.25
N ILE A 251 -15.88 -13.41 0.69
CA ILE A 251 -14.49 -13.34 0.24
C ILE A 251 -13.63 -12.59 1.26
N PRO A 252 -12.54 -13.19 1.79
CA PRO A 252 -11.65 -12.51 2.70
C PRO A 252 -10.63 -11.63 1.98
N LEU A 253 -10.04 -10.68 2.72
CA LEU A 253 -8.88 -9.93 2.27
C LEU A 253 -7.66 -10.83 2.13
N THR A 254 -7.05 -10.77 0.95
CA THR A 254 -5.70 -11.27 0.69
C THR A 254 -4.72 -10.12 0.89
N LYS A 255 -3.85 -10.24 1.90
CA LYS A 255 -2.95 -9.15 2.30
C LYS A 255 -1.67 -9.16 1.48
N GLU A 256 -1.35 -8.03 0.88
CA GLU A 256 -0.10 -7.79 0.16
C GLU A 256 0.70 -6.67 0.86
N PRO A 257 1.87 -6.98 1.47
CA PRO A 257 2.59 -6.04 2.35
C PRO A 257 3.13 -4.78 1.68
N GLY A 258 3.11 -4.71 0.34
CA GLY A 258 3.58 -3.55 -0.42
C GLY A 258 2.52 -2.49 -0.69
N PHE A 259 1.25 -2.74 -0.34
CA PHE A 259 0.23 -1.69 -0.32
C PHE A 259 0.35 -0.90 0.98
N HIS A 260 0.59 0.40 0.84
CA HIS A 260 0.80 1.27 1.97
C HIS A 260 -0.24 2.37 2.03
N GLN A 261 -1.15 2.25 3.00
CA GLN A 261 -2.09 3.31 3.37
C GLN A 261 -1.35 4.52 3.97
N PHE A 262 -0.16 4.31 4.52
CA PHE A 262 0.70 5.38 5.04
C PHE A 262 0.02 6.27 6.09
N ASP A 263 -0.84 5.64 6.89
CA ASP A 263 -1.44 6.23 8.08
C ASP A 263 -0.38 6.30 9.19
N ILE A 264 0.62 7.14 8.98
CA ILE A 264 1.66 7.51 9.92
C ILE A 264 1.88 9.02 9.83
N LYS A 265 2.50 9.59 10.85
CA LYS A 265 2.86 11.01 10.88
C LYS A 265 4.35 11.20 11.11
N GLY A 266 4.89 12.32 10.65
CA GLY A 266 6.31 12.63 10.73
C GLY A 266 7.08 12.03 9.56
N ASP A 267 8.17 11.33 9.85
CA ASP A 267 9.13 10.89 8.83
C ASP A 267 9.03 9.38 8.57
N ALA A 268 8.67 9.01 7.33
CA ALA A 268 8.55 7.63 6.87
C ALA A 268 9.90 6.92 6.65
N TYR A 269 11.03 7.60 6.88
CA TYR A 269 12.39 7.08 6.65
C TYR A 269 12.59 5.66 7.15
N GLY A 270 12.28 5.38 8.42
CA GLY A 270 12.53 4.07 9.01
C GLY A 270 11.72 2.94 8.37
N LEU A 271 10.47 3.23 7.99
CA LEU A 271 9.60 2.29 7.28
C LEU A 271 10.19 1.98 5.91
N LEU A 272 10.54 3.01 5.12
CA LEU A 272 11.08 2.85 3.77
C LEU A 272 12.48 2.22 3.76
N ALA A 273 13.33 2.54 4.75
CA ALA A 273 14.70 2.04 4.87
C ALA A 273 14.77 0.56 5.29
N ALA A 274 13.71 0.05 5.92
CA ALA A 274 13.56 -1.35 6.32
C ALA A 274 12.27 -1.94 5.76
N HIS A 275 11.96 -1.61 4.50
CA HIS A 275 10.77 -2.11 3.81
C HIS A 275 10.73 -3.65 3.87
N PRO A 276 9.54 -4.26 4.07
CA PRO A 276 9.40 -5.71 4.12
C PRO A 276 9.89 -6.39 2.83
N MET A 277 10.15 -7.70 2.91
CA MET A 277 10.52 -8.54 1.76
C MET A 277 9.31 -8.77 0.84
N ALA A 278 8.87 -7.71 0.18
CA ALA A 278 7.75 -7.65 -0.74
C ALA A 278 8.02 -6.53 -1.77
N PRO A 279 7.47 -6.60 -2.99
CA PRO A 279 7.53 -5.49 -3.92
C PRO A 279 6.75 -4.29 -3.37
N LEU A 280 7.26 -3.07 -3.53
CA LEU A 280 6.50 -1.85 -3.23
C LEU A 280 5.37 -1.69 -4.26
N LEU A 281 4.12 -1.52 -3.82
CA LEU A 281 2.93 -1.49 -4.69
C LEU A 281 2.26 -0.13 -4.73
N SER A 282 2.18 0.55 -3.60
CA SER A 282 1.59 1.88 -3.51
C SER A 282 2.17 2.67 -2.34
N LEU A 283 2.02 3.99 -2.39
CA LEU A 283 2.25 4.91 -1.28
C LEU A 283 1.11 5.92 -1.25
N HIS A 284 0.58 6.20 -0.07
CA HIS A 284 -0.53 7.13 0.12
C HIS A 284 -0.14 8.28 1.06
N HIS A 285 -0.92 9.37 1.06
CA HIS A 285 -0.69 10.54 1.92
C HIS A 285 0.75 11.09 1.92
N VAL A 286 1.48 10.96 0.81
CA VAL A 286 2.88 11.40 0.70
C VAL A 286 3.04 12.89 1.00
N GLU A 287 2.01 13.68 0.69
CA GLU A 287 1.96 15.12 0.97
C GLU A 287 1.82 15.47 2.48
N ALA A 288 1.34 14.53 3.31
CA ALA A 288 1.18 14.73 4.75
C ALA A 288 2.45 14.38 5.55
N LEU A 289 3.45 13.76 4.92
CA LEU A 289 4.67 13.27 5.56
C LEU A 289 5.84 14.26 5.44
N ALA A 290 6.91 14.04 6.19
CA ALA A 290 8.18 14.71 5.91
C ALA A 290 8.71 14.30 4.51
N PRO A 291 9.48 15.16 3.82
CA PRO A 291 10.15 14.77 2.59
C PRO A 291 11.00 13.50 2.77
N MET A 292 10.84 12.51 1.89
CA MET A 292 11.55 11.23 1.99
C MET A 292 13.06 11.39 1.79
N PHE A 293 13.47 12.44 1.06
CA PHE A 293 14.87 12.79 0.84
C PHE A 293 15.21 14.14 1.49
N PRO A 294 16.40 14.26 2.09
CA PRO A 294 16.84 15.50 2.71
C PRO A 294 17.03 16.62 1.68
N ASN A 295 16.69 17.85 2.06
CA ASN A 295 16.75 19.05 1.22
C ASN A 295 15.85 19.03 -0.03
N ASN A 296 14.95 18.06 -0.16
CA ASN A 296 13.96 18.01 -1.23
C ASN A 296 12.58 18.46 -0.73
N THR A 297 11.72 18.87 -1.65
CA THR A 297 10.27 18.95 -1.39
C THR A 297 9.67 17.53 -1.33
N ARG A 298 8.41 17.41 -0.91
CA ARG A 298 7.71 16.11 -0.88
C ARG A 298 7.58 15.50 -2.28
N ILE A 299 7.20 16.33 -3.24
CA ILE A 299 7.06 15.91 -4.64
C ILE A 299 8.43 15.58 -5.26
N ASP A 300 9.46 16.38 -5.00
CA ASP A 300 10.80 16.09 -5.54
C ASP A 300 11.41 14.84 -4.89
N SER A 301 11.16 14.61 -3.61
CA SER A 301 11.52 13.35 -2.95
C SER A 301 10.90 12.13 -3.64
N LEU A 302 9.62 12.25 -4.02
CA LEU A 302 8.94 11.18 -4.73
C LEU A 302 9.49 10.97 -6.15
N LYS A 303 9.80 12.05 -6.89
CA LYS A 303 10.49 11.95 -8.18
C LYS A 303 11.83 11.21 -8.03
N THR A 304 12.63 11.58 -7.03
CA THR A 304 13.91 10.92 -6.73
C THR A 304 13.73 9.43 -6.41
N LEU A 305 12.64 9.03 -5.72
CA LEU A 305 12.34 7.63 -5.46
C LEU A 305 11.91 6.87 -6.73
N ILE A 306 11.20 7.53 -7.64
CA ILE A 306 10.68 6.93 -8.87
C ILE A 306 11.79 6.66 -9.91
N GLU A 307 12.85 7.47 -9.93
CA GLU A 307 14.00 7.28 -10.83
C GLU A 307 14.62 5.87 -10.74
N PRO A 308 15.08 5.38 -9.58
CA PRO A 308 15.62 4.02 -9.45
C PRO A 308 14.54 2.95 -9.67
N TYR A 309 13.29 3.22 -9.32
CA TYR A 309 12.17 2.32 -9.59
C TYR A 309 11.99 2.09 -11.09
N ARG A 310 12.09 3.12 -11.94
CA ARG A 310 12.00 2.96 -13.40
C ARG A 310 13.11 2.07 -13.96
N LEU A 311 14.26 2.00 -13.28
CA LEU A 311 15.42 1.24 -13.73
C LEU A 311 15.39 -0.23 -13.28
N ASP A 312 15.04 -0.50 -12.02
CA ASP A 312 14.91 -1.85 -11.47
C ASP A 312 13.69 -1.95 -10.53
N PRO A 313 12.47 -2.01 -11.09
CA PRO A 313 11.21 -1.88 -10.35
C PRO A 313 11.10 -2.80 -9.13
N ARG A 314 11.54 -4.05 -9.31
CA ARG A 314 11.38 -5.13 -8.34
C ARG A 314 12.32 -4.98 -7.13
N ARG A 315 13.40 -4.23 -7.29
CA ARG A 315 14.46 -4.05 -6.28
C ARG A 315 14.24 -2.82 -5.40
N ILE A 316 13.39 -1.88 -5.79
CA ILE A 316 13.17 -0.64 -5.04
C ILE A 316 12.89 -0.94 -3.55
N LEU A 317 13.59 -0.23 -2.67
CA LEU A 317 13.58 -0.36 -1.20
C LEU A 317 14.04 -1.70 -0.62
N GLN A 318 14.37 -2.71 -1.44
CA GLN A 318 14.76 -4.01 -0.92
C GLN A 318 16.06 -3.89 -0.13
N GLN A 319 15.98 -4.28 1.15
CA GLN A 319 17.08 -4.13 2.08
C GLN A 319 18.07 -5.31 1.97
N SER A 320 19.35 -5.01 1.80
CA SER A 320 20.46 -5.97 1.90
C SER A 320 21.35 -5.62 3.10
N VAL A 321 21.86 -6.62 3.82
CA VAL A 321 22.73 -6.43 5.00
C VAL A 321 24.13 -6.97 4.71
N CYS A 322 25.15 -6.16 4.98
CA CYS A 322 26.56 -6.56 4.86
C CYS A 322 27.36 -6.10 6.08
N TYR A 323 28.46 -6.81 6.34
CA TYR A 323 29.36 -6.53 7.45
C TYR A 323 30.78 -6.22 6.96
N ASP A 324 31.42 -5.23 7.57
CA ASP A 324 32.87 -5.02 7.45
C ASP A 324 33.55 -5.54 8.72
N GLY A 325 33.99 -6.79 8.70
CA GLY A 325 34.63 -7.40 9.88
C GLY A 325 35.92 -6.70 10.34
N LYS A 326 36.63 -6.00 9.44
CA LYS A 326 37.87 -5.28 9.80
C LYS A 326 37.57 -4.00 10.56
N ARG A 327 36.59 -3.25 10.08
CA ARG A 327 36.15 -1.98 10.69
C ARG A 327 35.09 -2.18 11.77
N LYS A 328 34.59 -3.42 11.94
CA LYS A 328 33.46 -3.79 12.80
C LYS A 328 32.20 -2.98 12.49
N TRP A 329 31.94 -2.73 11.21
CA TRP A 329 30.77 -1.98 10.76
C TRP A 329 29.65 -2.90 10.31
N SER A 330 28.43 -2.47 10.57
CA SER A 330 27.22 -3.08 10.02
C SER A 330 26.59 -2.13 9.01
N ILE A 331 26.23 -2.65 7.85
CA ILE A 331 25.72 -1.85 6.74
C ILE A 331 24.37 -2.42 6.30
N ALA A 332 23.33 -1.57 6.32
CA ALA A 332 22.03 -1.86 5.74
C ALA A 332 21.82 -1.00 4.50
N VAL A 333 21.56 -1.65 3.36
CA VAL A 333 21.40 -1.01 2.05
C VAL A 333 19.95 -1.17 1.60
N ALA A 334 19.14 -0.12 1.68
CA ALA A 334 17.82 -0.05 1.05
C ALA A 334 18.01 0.45 -0.39
N TRP A 335 18.01 -0.47 -1.35
CA TRP A 335 18.40 -0.14 -2.72
C TRP A 335 17.47 0.91 -3.34
N GLY A 336 18.05 1.91 -4.01
CA GLY A 336 17.30 3.05 -4.56
C GLY A 336 16.85 4.10 -3.53
N TYR A 337 17.22 3.98 -2.25
CA TYR A 337 16.80 4.95 -1.23
C TYR A 337 17.93 5.41 -0.30
N THR A 338 18.39 4.55 0.61
CA THR A 338 19.34 4.93 1.66
C THR A 338 20.32 3.81 2.01
N ILE A 339 21.46 4.18 2.59
CA ILE A 339 22.40 3.27 3.23
C ILE A 339 22.61 3.74 4.67
N GLN A 340 22.46 2.83 5.62
CA GLN A 340 22.79 3.03 7.02
C GLN A 340 24.10 2.32 7.33
N ILE A 341 25.08 3.05 7.86
CA ILE A 341 26.33 2.48 8.39
C ILE A 341 26.36 2.68 9.90
N TYR A 342 26.40 1.57 10.61
CA TYR A 342 26.58 1.51 12.04
C TYR A 342 28.08 1.26 12.29
N PRO A 343 28.83 2.21 12.89
CA PRO A 343 30.23 2.01 13.28
C PRO A 343 30.41 1.02 14.43
N TRP A 344 29.52 0.03 14.55
CA TRP A 344 29.56 -1.06 15.51
C TRP A 344 28.81 -2.29 14.94
N PRO A 345 29.03 -3.49 15.52
CA PRO A 345 28.29 -4.69 15.15
C PRO A 345 26.81 -4.62 15.58
N VAL A 346 25.90 -4.89 14.65
CA VAL A 346 24.44 -4.95 14.85
C VAL A 346 23.93 -6.21 14.17
N THR A 347 23.11 -6.98 14.86
CA THR A 347 22.59 -8.24 14.28
C THR A 347 21.70 -7.96 13.08
N ALA A 348 21.64 -8.88 12.12
CA ALA A 348 20.77 -8.72 10.97
C ALA A 348 19.33 -8.53 11.43
N VAL A 349 18.83 -9.36 12.37
CA VAL A 349 17.47 -9.25 12.93
C VAL A 349 17.14 -7.83 13.36
N GLU A 350 18.04 -7.16 14.08
CA GLU A 350 17.82 -5.79 14.53
C GLU A 350 17.84 -4.77 13.37
N LEU A 351 18.72 -4.95 12.37
CA LEU A 351 18.77 -4.08 11.19
C LEU A 351 17.49 -4.14 10.33
N LEU A 352 16.76 -5.25 10.39
CA LEU A 352 15.49 -5.43 9.67
C LEU A 352 14.31 -4.80 10.39
N ILE A 353 14.48 -4.38 11.64
CA ILE A 353 13.44 -3.69 12.39
C ILE A 353 13.53 -2.19 12.07
N PRO A 354 12.47 -1.58 11.51
CA PRO A 354 12.42 -0.15 11.22
C PRO A 354 12.80 0.72 12.42
N LEU A 355 13.66 1.71 12.18
CA LEU A 355 13.85 2.80 13.15
C LEU A 355 12.56 3.59 13.26
N GLN A 356 12.11 3.88 14.47
CA GLN A 356 10.87 4.60 14.68
C GLN A 356 11.06 6.10 14.47
N THR A 357 10.96 6.53 13.22
CA THR A 357 11.03 7.94 12.79
C THR A 357 9.65 8.59 12.63
N PHE A 358 8.59 7.82 12.87
CA PHE A 358 7.20 8.19 12.65
C PHE A 358 6.33 7.92 13.88
N LYS A 359 5.10 8.44 13.84
CA LYS A 359 4.06 8.34 14.87
C LYS A 359 2.78 7.75 14.28
N THR A 360 1.88 7.28 15.14
CA THR A 360 0.57 6.80 14.69
C THR A 360 -0.30 7.92 14.12
N TRP A 361 -1.20 7.60 13.20
CA TRP A 361 -1.98 8.59 12.43
C TRP A 361 -2.92 9.46 13.27
N LYS A 362 -3.75 8.83 14.10
CA LYS A 362 -4.83 9.48 14.85
C LYS A 362 -4.34 10.12 16.14
N THR A 363 -3.52 9.40 16.91
CA THR A 363 -3.08 9.86 18.24
C THR A 363 -1.68 10.45 18.30
N GLU A 364 -0.91 10.39 17.20
CA GLU A 364 0.50 10.82 17.16
C GLU A 364 1.37 10.14 18.23
N SER A 365 0.96 8.95 18.64
CA SER A 365 1.64 8.17 19.67
C SER A 365 2.83 7.40 19.09
N ASN A 366 3.64 6.80 19.97
CA ASN A 366 4.75 5.95 19.57
C ASN A 366 4.31 4.55 19.09
N GLY A 367 3.02 4.29 18.93
CA GLY A 367 2.49 2.97 18.57
C GLY A 367 1.22 2.67 19.36
N PRO A 368 0.62 1.48 19.15
CA PRO A 368 1.20 0.36 18.42
C PRO A 368 1.07 0.47 16.88
N PHE A 369 2.00 -0.17 16.17
CA PHE A 369 1.98 -0.38 14.73
C PHE A 369 1.72 -1.86 14.41
N THR A 370 1.30 -2.16 13.18
CA THR A 370 1.03 -3.55 12.74
C THR A 370 2.32 -4.36 12.49
N PHE A 371 3.47 -3.77 12.79
CA PHE A 371 4.80 -4.35 12.72
C PHE A 371 5.67 -3.81 13.87
N ASN A 372 6.77 -4.50 14.16
CA ASN A 372 7.69 -4.08 15.21
C ASN A 372 8.55 -2.90 14.74
N THR A 373 8.79 -1.95 15.64
CA THR A 373 9.75 -0.86 15.45
C THR A 373 10.83 -0.94 16.52
N ARG A 374 11.97 -0.28 16.27
CA ARG A 374 12.99 -0.03 17.30
C ARG A 374 13.17 1.46 17.51
N PRO A 375 13.44 1.91 18.75
CA PRO A 375 13.51 3.33 19.06
C PRO A 375 14.65 4.00 18.29
N MET A 376 14.41 5.22 17.81
CA MET A 376 15.47 6.08 17.29
C MET A 376 16.24 6.69 18.47
N PRO A 377 17.56 6.41 18.64
CA PRO A 377 18.31 6.90 19.79
C PRO A 377 18.27 8.42 19.94
N ALA A 378 18.09 8.91 21.17
CA ALA A 378 18.08 10.35 21.42
C ALA A 378 19.46 10.97 21.16
N ASP A 379 20.52 10.30 21.60
CA ASP A 379 21.90 10.67 21.30
C ASP A 379 22.19 10.48 19.80
N PRO A 380 22.59 11.54 19.08
CA PRO A 380 23.05 11.42 17.70
C PRO A 380 24.15 10.37 17.53
N CYS A 381 25.05 10.20 18.50
CA CYS A 381 26.15 9.25 18.41
C CYS A 381 25.75 7.79 18.70
N GLY A 382 24.47 7.54 18.98
CA GLY A 382 23.86 6.22 18.97
C GLY A 382 23.16 5.87 17.65
N ARG A 383 23.11 6.79 16.68
CA ARG A 383 22.39 6.62 15.41
C ARG A 383 23.32 6.19 14.27
N PRO A 384 22.83 5.43 13.27
CA PRO A 384 23.64 5.13 12.10
C PRO A 384 23.99 6.39 11.32
N VAL A 385 25.15 6.37 10.66
CA VAL A 385 25.48 7.37 9.64
C VAL A 385 24.67 7.05 8.39
N MET A 386 23.88 8.01 7.92
CA MET A 386 22.94 7.83 6.82
C MET A 386 23.48 8.43 5.52
N TYR A 387 23.36 7.68 4.44
CA TYR A 387 23.62 8.13 3.08
C TYR A 387 22.33 8.00 2.26
N PHE A 388 22.04 8.97 1.41
CA PHE A 388 20.84 8.95 0.55
C PHE A 388 21.23 8.84 -0.91
N LEU A 389 20.33 8.28 -1.71
CA LEU A 389 20.51 8.17 -3.16
C LEU A 389 20.76 9.56 -3.75
N ASP A 390 21.81 9.63 -4.58
CA ASP A 390 22.19 10.82 -5.32
C ASP A 390 22.03 10.60 -6.83
N GLN A 391 22.43 9.42 -7.32
CA GLN A 391 22.37 9.07 -8.75
C GLN A 391 22.08 7.59 -8.95
N VAL A 392 21.41 7.27 -10.04
CA VAL A 392 21.15 5.91 -10.50
C VAL A 392 21.43 5.83 -12.00
N GLU A 393 22.19 4.81 -12.42
CA GLU A 393 22.54 4.59 -13.82
C GLU A 393 22.44 3.10 -14.19
N GLU A 394 22.11 2.86 -15.45
CA GLU A 394 22.17 1.52 -16.05
C GLU A 394 23.61 1.28 -16.52
N VAL A 395 24.14 0.10 -16.21
CA VAL A 395 25.49 -0.30 -16.62
C VAL A 395 25.40 -1.52 -17.52
N GLY A 396 25.79 -1.35 -18.78
CA GLY A 396 25.54 -2.36 -19.81
C GLY A 396 24.04 -2.50 -20.07
N TRP A 397 23.55 -3.73 -20.25
CA TRP A 397 22.14 -4.01 -20.57
C TRP A 397 21.36 -4.59 -19.38
N THR A 398 22.07 -5.00 -18.34
CA THR A 398 21.52 -5.81 -17.24
C THR A 398 22.05 -5.39 -15.87
N GLY A 399 22.96 -4.42 -15.82
CA GLY A 399 23.58 -3.94 -14.59
C GLY A 399 22.94 -2.65 -14.10
N THR A 400 23.02 -2.44 -12.79
CA THR A 400 22.60 -1.20 -12.13
C THR A 400 23.75 -0.68 -11.30
N ARG A 401 23.89 0.65 -11.25
CA ARG A 401 24.82 1.32 -10.36
C ARG A 401 24.14 2.52 -9.72
N THR A 402 24.21 2.59 -8.40
CA THR A 402 23.68 3.72 -7.63
C THR A 402 24.78 4.37 -6.82
N ARG A 403 24.73 5.70 -6.70
CA ARG A 403 25.63 6.51 -5.89
C ARG A 403 24.84 7.10 -4.73
N TYR A 404 25.41 7.04 -3.54
CA TYR A 404 24.82 7.60 -2.33
C TYR A 404 25.76 8.62 -1.69
N LYS A 405 25.21 9.73 -1.24
CA LYS A 405 25.93 10.82 -0.56
C LYS A 405 25.56 10.88 0.91
N LEU A 406 26.54 11.28 1.71
CA LEU A 406 26.39 11.46 3.15
C LEU A 406 25.34 12.53 3.42
N GLU A 407 24.37 12.23 4.27
CA GLU A 407 23.46 13.24 4.77
C GLU A 407 24.17 14.18 5.74
N ARG A 408 23.81 15.47 5.72
CA ARG A 408 24.43 16.48 6.60
C ARG A 408 24.31 16.08 8.06
N TRP A 409 25.41 15.57 8.63
CA TRP A 409 25.50 15.17 10.01
C TRP A 409 26.00 16.32 10.90
N GLY A 410 25.43 16.48 12.09
CA GLY A 410 25.95 17.42 13.08
C GLY A 410 27.37 17.03 13.50
N LYS A 411 28.28 18.00 13.63
CA LYS A 411 29.70 17.75 13.98
C LYS A 411 29.92 17.08 15.35
N SER A 412 28.88 16.88 16.15
CA SER A 412 28.96 16.43 17.55
C SER A 412 29.62 15.06 17.73
N CYS A 413 29.51 14.14 16.76
CA CYS A 413 30.07 12.79 16.88
C CYS A 413 31.46 12.62 16.23
N ASN A 414 31.99 13.68 15.61
CA ASN A 414 33.27 13.63 14.88
C ASN A 414 34.47 13.27 15.78
N ASN A 415 34.35 13.48 17.09
CA ASN A 415 35.42 13.24 18.05
C ASN A 415 35.66 11.75 18.34
N THR A 416 34.77 10.85 17.89
CA THR A 416 35.00 9.41 17.97
C THR A 416 35.64 8.89 16.69
N ALA A 417 36.76 8.17 16.81
CA ALA A 417 37.56 7.74 15.67
C ALA A 417 36.78 6.90 14.64
N ASP A 418 35.77 6.15 15.09
CA ASP A 418 34.98 5.28 14.22
C ASP A 418 33.94 6.06 13.38
N TYR A 419 33.28 7.06 13.95
CA TYR A 419 32.40 7.97 13.20
C TYR A 419 33.19 8.79 12.19
N GLY A 420 34.36 9.30 12.57
CA GLY A 420 35.24 10.04 11.66
C GLY A 420 35.64 9.23 10.41
N ARG A 421 35.88 7.93 10.57
CA ARG A 421 36.20 7.03 9.44
C ARG A 421 35.01 6.79 8.51
N VAL A 422 33.80 6.65 9.05
CA VAL A 422 32.59 6.50 8.22
C VAL A 422 32.32 7.80 7.47
N MET A 423 32.30 8.94 8.15
CA MET A 423 32.02 10.25 7.55
C MET A 423 33.08 10.73 6.56
N ALA A 424 34.30 10.19 6.62
CA ALA A 424 35.33 10.44 5.61
C ALA A 424 34.99 9.83 4.23
N ILE A 425 34.05 8.88 4.17
CA ILE A 425 33.54 8.33 2.91
C ILE A 425 32.58 9.34 2.30
N LYS A 426 33.00 9.93 1.18
CA LYS A 426 32.22 10.93 0.43
C LYS A 426 31.09 10.31 -0.36
N ASN A 427 31.36 9.18 -1.02
CA ASN A 427 30.37 8.49 -1.83
C ASN A 427 30.38 6.98 -1.57
N ILE A 428 29.21 6.36 -1.59
CA ILE A 428 29.07 4.91 -1.64
C ILE A 428 28.50 4.55 -3.00
N ILE A 429 29.16 3.64 -3.71
CA ILE A 429 28.73 3.12 -5.00
C ILE A 429 28.19 1.71 -4.76
N VAL A 430 26.92 1.47 -5.08
CA VAL A 430 26.32 0.14 -5.04
C VAL A 430 26.16 -0.38 -6.46
N THR A 431 26.64 -1.58 -6.73
CA THR A 431 26.45 -2.27 -8.02
C THR A 431 25.62 -3.52 -7.85
N SER A 432 24.77 -3.82 -8.84
CA SER A 432 23.98 -5.04 -8.89
C SER A 432 23.66 -5.43 -10.34
N MET A 433 23.25 -6.68 -10.54
CA MET A 433 22.45 -7.02 -11.72
C MET A 433 20.99 -6.61 -11.47
N LYS A 434 20.25 -6.24 -12.51
CA LYS A 434 18.80 -6.02 -12.44
C LYS A 434 18.12 -7.25 -11.84
N MET A 435 17.12 -7.03 -10.99
CA MET A 435 16.40 -8.14 -10.36
C MET A 435 15.63 -8.94 -11.41
N ALA A 436 15.61 -10.27 -11.26
CA ALA A 436 14.99 -11.16 -12.24
C ALA A 436 13.49 -10.83 -12.41
N PRO A 437 12.94 -10.90 -13.63
CA PRO A 437 11.53 -10.57 -13.87
C PRO A 437 10.54 -11.40 -13.06
N ASP A 438 10.89 -12.67 -12.81
CA ASP A 438 10.10 -13.67 -12.11
C ASP A 438 10.48 -13.81 -10.62
N TYR A 439 11.26 -12.87 -10.07
CA TYR A 439 11.77 -12.98 -8.70
C TYR A 439 10.64 -13.09 -7.65
N TRP A 440 9.56 -12.33 -7.82
CA TRP A 440 8.42 -12.31 -6.89
C TRP A 440 7.41 -13.44 -7.13
N GLU A 441 7.58 -14.23 -8.20
CA GLU A 441 6.79 -15.44 -8.47
C GLU A 441 7.34 -16.66 -7.72
N LYS A 442 8.53 -16.52 -7.13
CA LYS A 442 9.26 -17.57 -6.40
C LYS A 442 9.31 -17.23 -4.92
N ALA A 443 9.69 -18.22 -4.10
CA ALA A 443 9.97 -18.00 -2.69
C ALA A 443 11.06 -16.91 -2.53
N PRO A 444 10.74 -15.75 -1.92
CA PRO A 444 11.68 -14.63 -1.88
C PRO A 444 12.81 -14.92 -0.91
N ARG A 445 14.04 -14.63 -1.33
CA ARG A 445 15.25 -14.68 -0.48
C ARG A 445 16.03 -13.40 -0.62
N ARG A 446 16.17 -12.66 0.48
CA ARG A 446 16.98 -11.44 0.54
C ARG A 446 18.33 -11.63 -0.14
N GLN A 447 18.72 -10.66 -0.96
CA GLN A 447 20.01 -10.66 -1.62
C GLN A 447 21.14 -10.30 -0.66
N CYS A 448 22.28 -10.93 -0.87
CA CYS A 448 23.47 -10.71 -0.09
C CYS A 448 24.27 -9.56 -0.68
N CYS A 449 25.05 -8.88 0.15
CA CYS A 449 25.95 -7.84 -0.30
C CYS A 449 27.36 -8.01 0.25
N GLY A 450 28.33 -7.46 -0.47
CA GLY A 450 29.74 -7.51 -0.08
C GLY A 450 30.46 -6.22 -0.43
N ILE A 451 31.39 -5.82 0.44
CA ILE A 451 32.21 -4.62 0.24
C ILE A 451 33.35 -4.97 -0.71
N MET A 452 33.45 -4.24 -1.82
CA MET A 452 34.41 -4.48 -2.89
C MET A 452 35.66 -3.61 -2.72
N GLY A 453 36.82 -4.16 -3.05
CA GLY A 453 38.11 -3.47 -2.93
C GLY A 453 38.60 -3.42 -1.49
N ARG A 454 39.86 -3.83 -1.27
CA ARG A 454 40.54 -3.63 0.01
C ARG A 454 40.76 -2.13 0.13
N GLY A 455 39.97 -1.44 0.96
CA GLY A 455 40.02 0.02 1.13
C GLY A 455 41.44 0.56 1.07
N GLY A 456 41.83 1.07 -0.10
CA GLY A 456 43.05 1.83 -0.24
C GLY A 456 42.85 3.11 0.55
N LYS A 457 43.83 3.48 1.37
CA LYS A 457 43.77 4.66 2.26
C LYS A 457 43.37 5.98 1.57
N ASN A 458 43.29 6.01 0.24
CA ASN A 458 43.18 7.23 -0.58
C ASN A 458 41.94 7.34 -1.48
N SER A 459 41.03 6.36 -1.54
CA SER A 459 39.77 6.57 -2.30
C SER A 459 38.66 6.96 -1.35
N GLY A 460 38.23 8.23 -1.35
CA GLY A 460 37.06 8.72 -0.60
C GLY A 460 35.72 8.09 -0.99
N ASN A 461 35.74 6.94 -1.68
CA ASN A 461 34.59 6.19 -2.15
C ASN A 461 34.62 4.75 -1.59
N MET A 462 33.47 4.23 -1.19
CA MET A 462 33.26 2.82 -0.87
C MET A 462 32.45 2.15 -1.99
N VAL A 463 32.74 0.89 -2.30
CA VAL A 463 31.96 0.11 -3.28
C VAL A 463 31.31 -1.08 -2.60
N ILE A 464 30.01 -1.26 -2.79
CA ILE A 464 29.23 -2.40 -2.32
C ILE A 464 28.64 -3.11 -3.54
N ARG A 465 28.66 -4.44 -3.55
CA ARG A 465 28.04 -5.25 -4.59
C ARG A 465 26.89 -6.05 -3.99
N ILE A 466 25.68 -5.88 -4.53
CA ILE A 466 24.52 -6.72 -4.23
C ILE A 466 24.46 -7.87 -5.24
N ARG A 467 24.12 -9.07 -4.77
CA ARG A 467 24.01 -10.28 -5.58
C ARG A 467 23.11 -11.31 -4.90
N ASN A 468 22.75 -12.35 -5.64
CA ASN A 468 22.18 -13.54 -5.01
C ASN A 468 23.16 -14.11 -3.98
N CYS A 469 22.62 -14.56 -2.85
CA CYS A 469 23.38 -15.26 -1.85
C CYS A 469 23.91 -16.59 -2.41
N ARG A 470 25.09 -17.01 -1.99
CA ARG A 470 25.56 -18.37 -2.25
C ARG A 470 24.69 -19.37 -1.48
N GLN A 471 24.72 -20.63 -1.89
CA GLN A 471 23.86 -21.69 -1.34
C GLN A 471 23.81 -21.67 0.19
N TRP A 472 24.98 -21.61 0.84
CA TRP A 472 25.16 -21.65 2.30
C TRP A 472 25.44 -20.29 2.96
N GLU A 473 25.32 -19.19 2.20
CA GLU A 473 25.60 -17.86 2.73
C GLU A 473 24.42 -17.33 3.54
N THR A 474 24.72 -16.90 4.76
CA THR A 474 23.79 -16.22 5.66
C THR A 474 24.24 -14.78 5.86
N THR A 475 23.30 -13.89 6.20
CA THR A 475 23.61 -12.50 6.55
C THR A 475 24.01 -12.37 8.03
N GLY A 476 24.87 -13.27 8.52
CA GLY A 476 25.37 -13.26 9.90
C GLY A 476 26.69 -12.50 10.04
N ILE A 477 27.00 -12.08 11.27
CA ILE A 477 28.32 -11.55 11.66
C ILE A 477 29.33 -12.70 11.75
#